data_AF-A0A5P1FVR2-F1
#
_entry.id   AF-A0A5P1FVR2-F1
#
_cell.length_a   1.000
_cell.length_b   1.000
_cell.length_c   1.000
_cell.angle_alpha   90.00
_cell.angle_beta   90.00
_cell.angle_gamma   90.00
#
_symmetry.space_group_name_H-M   'P 1'
#
loop_
_entity.id
_entity.type
_entity.pdbx_description
1 polymer ?
#
loop_
_entity_poly.entity_id
_entity_poly.type
_entity_poly.pdbx_seq_one_letter_code
_entity_poly.pdbx_strand_id
1 'polypeptide(L)'
;MQVTLALQLQLQTTKRHLSEQQGTKVQHFENLSVQMEDDAIAAKKEEEEFNTGPLSVLAMSVKNNTQVLINCRNNKKLLGRVRAFDRHCNMVLENVREMWTEVPKTGKGKKKALPVNKDRFISKMFLRGDSVIIVLRNPK
;
A
#
# COMPACT_ATOMS: atom_id res chain seq x y z
N MET A 1 -4.90 -13.73 -69.19
CA MET A 1 -5.52 -14.59 -68.15
C MET A 1 -4.70 -14.67 -66.86
N GLN A 2 -3.39 -14.91 -66.88
CA GLN A 2 -2.62 -15.08 -65.63
C GLN A 2 -2.52 -13.82 -64.74
N VAL A 3 -2.43 -12.62 -65.34
CA VAL A 3 -2.33 -11.34 -64.60
C VAL A 3 -3.59 -11.07 -63.75
N THR A 4 -4.77 -11.35 -64.30
CA THR A 4 -6.06 -11.13 -63.61
C THR A 4 -6.20 -12.05 -62.38
N LEU A 5 -5.74 -13.29 -62.50
CA LEU A 5 -5.81 -14.28 -61.43
C LEU A 5 -4.86 -13.91 -60.27
N ALA A 6 -3.66 -13.44 -60.59
CA ALA A 6 -2.71 -12.95 -59.59
C ALA A 6 -3.27 -11.75 -58.79
N LEU A 7 -3.92 -10.80 -59.48
CA LEU A 7 -4.52 -9.63 -58.82
C LEU A 7 -5.69 -10.01 -57.89
N GLN A 8 -6.54 -10.96 -58.31
CA GLN A 8 -7.64 -11.47 -57.47
C GLN A 8 -7.13 -12.19 -56.22
N LEU A 9 -6.08 -13.01 -56.36
CA LEU A 9 -5.48 -13.73 -55.24
C LEU A 9 -4.85 -12.77 -54.23
N GLN A 10 -4.12 -11.75 -54.73
CA GLN A 10 -3.57 -10.67 -53.90
C GLN A 10 -4.67 -9.92 -53.14
N LEU A 11 -5.75 -9.52 -53.82
CA LEU A 11 -6.89 -8.84 -53.20
C LEU A 11 -7.57 -9.70 -52.13
N GLN A 12 -7.68 -11.02 -52.34
CA GLN A 12 -8.24 -11.96 -51.37
C GLN A 12 -7.32 -12.16 -50.16
N THR A 13 -6.01 -12.22 -50.33
CA THR A 13 -5.05 -12.28 -49.21
C THR A 13 -5.04 -10.99 -48.41
N THR A 14 -5.08 -9.82 -49.04
CA THR A 14 -5.12 -8.53 -48.35
C THR A 14 -6.42 -8.35 -47.56
N LYS A 15 -7.57 -8.76 -48.13
CA LYS A 15 -8.86 -8.75 -47.41
C LYS A 15 -8.84 -9.67 -46.18
N ARG A 16 -8.26 -10.87 -46.27
CA ARG A 16 -8.09 -11.79 -45.13
C ARG A 16 -7.21 -11.20 -44.03
N HIS A 17 -6.09 -10.57 -44.40
CA HIS A 17 -5.19 -9.95 -43.43
C HIS A 17 -5.83 -8.77 -42.69
N LEU A 18 -6.60 -7.93 -43.39
CA LEU A 18 -7.36 -6.83 -42.78
C LEU A 18 -8.43 -7.34 -41.80
N SER A 19 -9.12 -8.45 -42.11
CA SER A 19 -10.10 -9.05 -41.18
C SER A 19 -9.45 -9.69 -39.95
N GLU A 20 -8.28 -10.31 -40.09
CA GLU A 20 -7.53 -10.85 -38.95
C GLU A 20 -7.07 -9.74 -38.00
N GLN A 21 -6.51 -8.65 -38.54
CA GLN A 21 -6.07 -7.49 -37.74
C GLN A 21 -7.22 -6.87 -36.94
N GLN A 22 -8.43 -6.82 -37.51
CA GLN A 22 -9.62 -6.36 -36.79
C GLN A 22 -10.01 -7.31 -35.66
N GLY A 23 -9.98 -8.63 -35.90
CA GLY A 23 -10.26 -9.64 -34.88
C GLY A 23 -9.29 -9.58 -33.68
N THR A 24 -7.99 -9.43 -33.94
CA THR A 24 -6.98 -9.34 -32.86
C THR A 24 -7.14 -8.08 -32.01
N LYS A 25 -7.53 -6.95 -32.63
CA LYS A 25 -7.74 -5.69 -31.92
C LYS A 25 -8.98 -5.73 -31.01
N VAL A 26 -10.05 -6.38 -31.45
CA VAL A 26 -11.26 -6.58 -30.64
C VAL A 26 -10.96 -7.48 -29.44
N GLN A 27 -10.29 -8.61 -29.65
CA GLN A 27 -9.90 -9.52 -28.56
C GLN A 27 -8.97 -8.85 -27.54
N HIS A 28 -8.02 -8.04 -28.00
CA HIS A 28 -7.15 -7.30 -27.08
C HIS A 28 -7.93 -6.29 -26.23
N PHE A 29 -8.92 -5.62 -26.81
CA PHE A 29 -9.78 -4.67 -26.09
C PHE A 29 -10.69 -5.38 -25.08
N GLU A 30 -11.28 -6.52 -25.46
CA GLU A 30 -12.09 -7.35 -24.56
C GLU A 30 -11.25 -7.86 -23.37
N ASN A 31 -10.04 -8.37 -23.63
CA ASN A 31 -9.14 -8.80 -22.56
C ASN A 31 -8.76 -7.64 -21.62
N LEU A 32 -8.53 -6.44 -22.15
CA LEU A 32 -8.29 -5.26 -21.34
C LEU A 32 -9.49 -4.92 -20.45
N SER A 33 -10.72 -4.98 -20.99
CA SER A 33 -11.93 -4.69 -20.22
C SER A 33 -12.18 -5.68 -19.09
N VAL A 34 -11.99 -6.98 -19.36
CA VAL A 34 -12.14 -8.03 -18.33
C VAL A 34 -11.11 -7.83 -17.21
N GLN A 35 -9.86 -7.52 -17.57
CA GLN A 35 -8.80 -7.29 -16.59
C GLN A 35 -9.07 -6.06 -15.71
N MET A 36 -9.64 -4.98 -16.27
CA MET A 36 -10.03 -3.80 -15.48
C MET A 36 -11.19 -4.09 -14.52
N GLU A 37 -12.13 -4.95 -14.89
CA GLU A 37 -13.22 -5.38 -13.99
C GLU A 37 -12.68 -6.25 -12.85
N ASP A 38 -11.77 -7.19 -13.13
CA ASP A 38 -11.14 -8.04 -12.14
C ASP A 38 -10.34 -7.23 -11.10
N ASP A 39 -9.55 -6.25 -11.55
CA ASP A 39 -8.79 -5.35 -10.66
C ASP A 39 -9.72 -4.52 -9.76
N ALA A 40 -10.85 -4.05 -10.29
CA ALA A 40 -11.83 -3.29 -9.51
C ALA A 40 -12.55 -4.16 -8.47
N ILE A 41 -12.86 -5.41 -8.81
CA ILE A 41 -13.44 -6.38 -7.87
C ILE A 41 -12.44 -6.71 -6.76
N ALA A 42 -11.17 -6.92 -7.11
CA ALA A 42 -10.11 -7.19 -6.15
C ALA A 42 -9.92 -6.02 -5.16
N ALA A 43 -9.92 -4.78 -5.66
CA ALA A 43 -9.80 -3.59 -4.81
C ALA A 43 -10.99 -3.44 -3.85
N LYS A 44 -12.22 -3.70 -4.32
CA LYS A 44 -13.42 -3.68 -3.45
C LYS A 44 -13.34 -4.73 -2.35
N LYS A 45 -12.92 -5.95 -2.71
CA LYS A 45 -12.77 -7.04 -1.75
C LYS A 45 -11.71 -6.71 -0.69
N GLU A 46 -10.60 -6.11 -1.08
CA GLU A 46 -9.56 -5.67 -0.15
C GLU A 46 -10.08 -4.59 0.81
N GLU A 47 -10.87 -3.63 0.32
CA GLU A 47 -11.50 -2.60 1.17
C GLU A 47 -12.50 -3.20 2.18
N GLU A 48 -13.29 -4.19 1.77
CA GLU A 48 -14.20 -4.92 2.68
C GLU A 48 -13.43 -5.71 3.76
N GLU A 49 -12.33 -6.36 3.38
CA GLU A 49 -11.44 -7.08 4.30
C GLU A 49 -10.82 -6.13 5.34
N PHE A 50 -10.45 -4.91 4.92
CA PHE A 50 -9.99 -3.89 5.86
C PHE A 50 -11.07 -3.42 6.83
N ASN A 51 -12.33 -3.36 6.41
CA ASN A 51 -13.41 -2.84 7.25
C ASN A 51 -13.95 -3.85 8.27
N THR A 52 -13.82 -5.14 8.01
CA THR A 52 -14.42 -6.21 8.83
C THR A 52 -13.39 -7.02 9.63
N GLY A 53 -12.09 -6.91 9.32
CA GLY A 53 -11.02 -7.66 9.97
C GLY A 53 -10.26 -6.92 11.09
N PRO A 54 -9.14 -7.48 11.58
CA PRO A 54 -8.30 -6.85 12.61
C PRO A 54 -7.67 -5.52 12.16
N LEU A 55 -7.52 -5.30 10.84
CA LEU A 55 -7.05 -4.03 10.27
C LEU A 55 -8.12 -2.92 10.31
N SER A 56 -9.37 -3.23 10.67
CA SER A 56 -10.44 -2.23 10.81
C SER A 56 -10.09 -1.15 11.82
N VAL A 57 -9.25 -1.43 12.82
CA VAL A 57 -8.73 -0.43 13.75
C VAL A 57 -7.94 0.69 13.03
N LEU A 58 -7.18 0.33 11.98
CA LEU A 58 -6.43 1.28 11.16
C LEU A 58 -7.36 1.99 10.18
N ALA A 59 -8.29 1.26 9.55
CA ALA A 59 -9.30 1.85 8.66
C ALA A 59 -10.12 2.93 9.37
N MET A 60 -10.65 2.61 10.56
CA MET A 60 -11.35 3.57 11.41
C MET A 60 -10.45 4.72 11.86
N SER A 61 -9.16 4.47 12.07
CA SER A 61 -8.22 5.52 12.49
C SER A 61 -7.94 6.54 11.38
N VAL A 62 -7.82 6.09 10.14
CA VAL A 62 -7.71 6.96 8.96
C VAL A 62 -9.00 7.76 8.78
N LYS A 63 -10.16 7.08 8.74
CA LYS A 63 -11.48 7.69 8.52
C LYS A 63 -11.82 8.75 9.57
N ASN A 64 -11.59 8.44 10.84
CA ASN A 64 -11.92 9.35 11.95
C ASN A 64 -10.78 10.32 12.30
N ASN A 65 -9.67 10.24 11.56
CA ASN A 65 -8.46 11.00 11.83
C ASN A 65 -8.03 10.85 13.31
N THR A 66 -8.17 9.67 13.91
CA THR A 66 -7.86 9.46 15.33
C THR A 66 -6.36 9.25 15.53
N GLN A 67 -5.88 9.61 16.72
CA GLN A 67 -4.49 9.38 17.07
C GLN A 67 -4.29 7.90 17.42
N VAL A 68 -3.14 7.35 17.02
CA VAL A 68 -2.73 5.98 17.33
C VAL A 68 -1.39 6.00 18.05
N LEU A 69 -1.23 5.05 18.97
CA LEU A 69 0.04 4.71 19.59
C LEU A 69 0.53 3.41 18.97
N ILE A 70 1.74 3.43 18.39
CA ILE A 70 2.38 2.29 17.74
C ILE A 70 3.63 1.95 18.53
N ASN A 71 3.74 0.69 18.97
CA ASN A 71 4.98 0.19 19.57
C ASN A 71 5.80 -0.54 18.50
N CYS A 72 7.06 -0.13 18.35
CA CYS A 72 7.97 -0.66 17.34
C CYS A 72 8.96 -1.69 17.92
N ARG A 73 9.50 -2.56 17.06
CA ARG A 73 10.50 -3.60 17.43
C ARG A 73 11.79 -3.07 18.05
N ASN A 74 12.14 -1.81 17.78
CA ASN A 74 13.32 -1.15 18.34
C ASN A 74 13.07 -0.49 19.70
N ASN A 75 11.99 -0.89 20.40
CA ASN A 75 11.54 -0.32 21.67
C ASN A 75 11.22 1.18 21.62
N LYS A 76 10.99 1.74 20.43
CA LYS A 76 10.48 3.09 20.25
C LYS A 76 8.96 3.08 20.16
N LYS A 77 8.33 4.12 20.69
CA LYS A 77 6.89 4.34 20.60
C LYS A 77 6.61 5.52 19.69
N LEU A 78 5.68 5.37 18.76
CA LEU A 78 5.24 6.43 17.86
C LEU A 78 3.82 6.82 18.23
N LEU A 79 3.59 8.08 18.52
CA LEU A 79 2.25 8.64 18.69
C LEU A 79 1.97 9.57 17.51
N GLY A 80 0.98 9.26 16.68
CA GLY A 80 0.73 10.01 15.45
C GLY A 80 -0.64 9.74 14.86
N ARG A 81 -0.90 10.24 13.65
CA ARG A 81 -2.13 9.98 12.90
C ARG A 81 -1.81 9.24 11.61
N VAL A 82 -2.54 8.16 11.34
CA VAL A 82 -2.40 7.39 10.11
C VAL A 82 -3.14 8.11 8.98
N ARG A 83 -2.48 8.28 7.83
CA ARG A 83 -3.08 8.82 6.60
C ARG A 83 -3.41 7.72 5.60
N ALA A 84 -2.57 6.71 5.52
CA ALA A 84 -2.76 5.55 4.67
C ALA A 84 -2.08 4.33 5.33
N PHE A 85 -2.57 3.15 5.01
CA PHE A 85 -1.97 1.87 5.39
C PHE A 85 -2.17 0.85 4.28
N ASP A 86 -1.47 -0.27 4.36
CA ASP A 86 -1.65 -1.41 3.45
C ASP A 86 -1.81 -2.74 4.22
N ARG A 87 -1.97 -3.84 3.47
CA ARG A 87 -2.08 -5.21 4.02
C ARG A 87 -0.88 -5.67 4.84
N HIS A 88 0.32 -5.12 4.59
CA HIS A 88 1.54 -5.44 5.31
C HIS A 88 1.70 -4.59 6.57
N CYS A 89 0.72 -3.74 6.88
CA CYS A 89 0.79 -2.72 7.93
C CYS A 89 1.90 -1.68 7.69
N ASN A 90 2.33 -1.46 6.44
CA ASN A 90 3.06 -0.24 6.12
C ASN A 90 2.11 0.95 6.32
N MET A 91 2.62 2.06 6.84
CA MET A 91 1.79 3.21 7.20
C MET A 91 2.44 4.51 6.77
N VAL A 92 1.61 5.42 6.26
CA VAL A 92 1.96 6.84 6.11
C VAL A 92 1.41 7.57 7.34
N LEU A 93 2.29 8.17 8.12
CA LEU A 93 1.96 8.84 9.37
C LEU A 93 2.23 10.35 9.27
N GLU A 94 1.42 11.12 9.99
CA GLU A 94 1.61 12.57 10.15
C GLU A 94 1.58 13.00 11.60
N ASN A 95 2.27 14.12 11.87
CA ASN A 95 2.39 14.72 13.20
C ASN A 95 2.86 13.68 14.24
N VAL A 96 3.95 12.99 13.90
CA VAL A 96 4.46 11.86 14.68
C VAL A 96 5.38 12.38 15.78
N ARG A 97 5.09 11.95 17.01
CA ARG A 97 5.98 12.06 18.15
C ARG A 97 6.61 10.69 18.39
N GLU A 98 7.90 10.56 18.08
CA GLU A 98 8.68 9.37 18.43
C GLU A 98 9.23 9.55 19.85
N MET A 99 9.05 8.54 20.70
CA MET A 99 9.46 8.53 22.10
C MET A 99 10.30 7.29 22.39
N TRP A 100 11.43 7.47 23.07
CA TRP A 100 12.29 6.39 23.53
C TRP A 100 12.96 6.74 24.85
N THR A 101 13.50 5.73 25.52
CA THR A 101 14.25 5.92 26.76
C THR A 101 15.72 5.61 26.51
N GLU A 102 16.58 6.55 26.84
CA GLU A 102 18.03 6.36 26.84
C GLU A 102 18.51 6.07 28.26
N VAL A 103 19.36 5.06 28.41
CA VAL A 103 20.08 4.83 29.66
C VAL A 103 21.49 5.39 29.45
N PRO A 104 21.85 6.51 30.10
CA PRO A 104 23.18 7.10 29.93
C PRO A 104 24.25 6.10 30.36
N LYS A 105 25.27 5.92 29.52
CA LYS A 105 26.44 5.12 29.90
C LYS A 105 27.27 5.91 30.90
N THR A 106 27.06 5.65 32.19
CA THR A 106 27.92 6.20 33.25
C THR A 106 29.31 5.57 33.19
N GLY A 107 30.35 6.37 33.45
CA GLY A 107 31.73 5.89 33.55
C GLY A 107 31.90 4.82 34.64
N LYS A 108 32.93 3.98 34.50
CA LYS A 108 33.26 2.89 35.45
C LYS A 108 33.24 3.40 36.89
N GLY A 109 32.44 2.77 37.76
CA GLY A 109 32.36 3.06 39.19
C GLY A 109 31.23 4.00 39.65
N LYS A 110 30.46 4.63 38.74
CA LYS A 110 29.29 5.44 39.12
C LYS A 110 27.99 4.64 39.08
N LYS A 111 27.07 4.91 40.01
CA LYS A 111 25.71 4.30 40.03
C LYS A 111 25.06 4.46 38.66
N LYS A 112 24.34 3.42 38.19
CA LYS A 112 23.61 3.43 36.91
C LYS A 112 22.77 4.71 36.83
N ALA A 113 22.99 5.51 35.78
CA ALA A 113 22.21 6.70 35.55
C ALA A 113 20.73 6.36 35.35
N LEU A 114 19.85 7.24 35.82
CA LEU A 114 18.41 7.06 35.67
C LEU A 114 18.03 7.06 34.17
N PRO A 115 17.06 6.24 33.75
CA PRO A 115 16.56 6.27 32.39
C PRO A 115 16.00 7.65 32.04
N VAL A 116 16.44 8.24 30.93
CA VAL A 116 16.00 9.56 30.47
C VAL A 116 15.06 9.38 29.27
N ASN A 117 13.86 9.94 29.37
CA ASN A 117 12.91 9.94 28.27
C ASN A 117 13.31 11.01 27.25
N LYS A 118 13.40 10.60 25.99
CA LYS A 118 13.67 11.44 24.83
C LYS A 118 12.49 11.37 23.89
N ASP A 119 12.24 12.47 23.20
CA ASP A 119 11.29 12.52 22.12
C ASP A 119 11.78 13.39 20.97
N ARG A 120 11.25 13.11 19.77
CA ARG A 120 11.42 13.96 18.59
C ARG A 120 10.12 14.06 17.84
N PHE A 121 9.91 15.21 17.20
CA PHE A 121 8.77 15.46 16.33
C PHE A 121 9.14 15.25 14.86
N ILE A 122 8.26 14.59 14.12
CA ILE A 122 8.41 14.28 12.71
C ILE A 122 7.08 14.59 12.01
N SER A 123 7.09 15.57 11.11
CA SER A 123 5.86 16.07 10.48
C SER A 123 5.18 15.02 9.59
N LYS A 124 5.96 14.28 8.80
CA LYS A 124 5.51 13.19 7.92
C LYS A 124 6.51 12.04 7.98
N MET A 125 6.02 10.81 8.07
CA MET A 125 6.85 9.61 8.19
C MET A 125 6.22 8.45 7.41
N PHE A 126 7.04 7.69 6.69
CA PHE A 126 6.68 6.36 6.22
C PHE A 126 7.21 5.32 7.23
N LEU A 127 6.33 4.46 7.72
CA LEU A 127 6.66 3.37 8.63
C LEU A 127 6.46 2.03 7.90
N ARG A 128 7.48 1.17 7.94
CA ARG A 128 7.38 -0.18 7.40
C ARG A 128 6.72 -1.12 8.41
N GLY A 129 5.81 -1.97 7.95
CA GLY A 129 5.01 -2.86 8.78
C GLY A 129 5.80 -3.92 9.53
N ASP A 130 6.95 -4.34 9.00
CA ASP A 130 7.89 -5.22 9.70
C ASP A 130 8.36 -4.64 11.05
N SER A 131 8.32 -3.32 11.23
CA SER A 131 8.76 -2.70 12.48
C SER A 131 7.65 -2.65 13.54
N VAL A 132 6.40 -2.91 13.17
CA VAL A 132 5.23 -2.76 14.05
C VAL A 132 5.05 -4.01 14.91
N ILE A 133 4.79 -3.83 16.20
CA ILE A 133 4.39 -4.92 17.11
C ILE A 133 2.91 -4.81 17.46
N ILE A 134 2.50 -3.62 17.93
CA ILE A 134 1.12 -3.38 18.38
C ILE A 134 0.70 -1.97 17.99
N VAL A 135 -0.55 -1.85 17.56
CA VAL A 135 -1.22 -0.58 17.28
C VAL A 135 -2.37 -0.44 18.25
N LEU A 136 -2.40 0.67 18.96
CA LEU A 136 -3.47 1.03 19.87
C LEU A 136 -4.13 2.32 19.37
N ARG A 137 -5.44 2.28 19.15
CA ARG A 137 -6.22 3.49 18.87
C ARG A 137 -6.41 4.24 20.19
N ASN A 138 -6.13 5.55 20.19
CA ASN A 138 -6.40 6.39 21.35
C ASN A 138 -7.94 6.56 21.47
N PRO A 139 -8.59 6.06 22.54
CA PRO A 139 -9.99 6.36 22.78
C PRO A 139 -10.13 7.86 22.99
N LYS A 140 -10.94 8.51 22.16
CA LYS A 140 -11.39 9.87 22.42
C LYS A 140 -12.62 9.81 23.31
#